data_AF-A0A8H4WL17-F1
#
_entry.id   AF-A0A8H4WL17-F1
#
_cell.length_a   1.000
_cell.length_b   1.000
_cell.length_c   1.000
_cell.angle_alpha   90.00
_cell.angle_beta   90.00
_cell.angle_gamma   90.00
#
_symmetry.space_group_name_H-M   'P 1'
#
loop_
_entity.id
_entity.type
_entity.pdbx_description
1 polymer ?
#
loop_
_entity_poly.entity_id
_entity_poly.type
_entity_poly.pdbx_seq_one_letter_code
_entity_poly.pdbx_strand_id
1 'polypeptide(L)'
;MNYSPSGVAHGSKGETIEQAIKFDKEGGINALVWHCSSVCRMQTFRFSSARFTSRKVDGSGGELKAQLPFKKLWDIVYDRITRVHNIHNIVWVCNTADSKWYPGNDKCDIATIDYYGNAGDHGALEDKFDELRNVTKSERVLALAEVGSIPDPELQAKENLPWAYWMAWNDEFIKDGKHNSQQFLKDTYNNKRVVTLDGTTKVKN
;
A
#
# COMPACT_ATOMS: atom_id res chain seq x y z
N MET A 1 -2.18 -9.60 -10.51
CA MET A 1 -0.83 -9.13 -10.92
C MET A 1 -0.23 -10.00 -12.02
N ASN A 2 -0.90 -10.11 -13.16
CA ASN A 2 -0.49 -11.03 -14.23
C ASN A 2 -0.27 -10.30 -15.56
N TYR A 3 0.19 -9.05 -15.49
CA TYR A 3 0.45 -8.22 -16.68
C TYR A 3 1.93 -7.97 -16.95
N SER A 4 2.84 -8.46 -16.10
CA SER A 4 4.27 -8.40 -16.37
C SER A 4 4.56 -9.19 -17.66
N PRO A 5 5.30 -8.62 -18.64
CA PRO A 5 5.53 -9.29 -19.92
C PRO A 5 6.13 -10.70 -19.79
N SER A 6 6.99 -10.92 -18.79
CA SER A 6 7.53 -12.24 -18.46
C SER A 6 6.42 -13.23 -18.06
N GLY A 7 5.50 -12.83 -17.19
CA GLY A 7 4.35 -13.66 -16.80
C GLY A 7 3.41 -13.94 -17.97
N VAL A 8 3.11 -12.93 -18.79
CA VAL A 8 2.26 -13.07 -19.98
C VAL A 8 2.88 -14.01 -21.01
N ALA A 9 4.20 -13.92 -21.22
CA ALA A 9 4.94 -14.84 -22.08
C ALA A 9 4.85 -16.30 -21.61
N HIS A 10 4.59 -16.52 -20.33
CA HIS A 10 4.35 -17.83 -19.72
C HIS A 10 2.85 -18.13 -19.47
N GLY A 11 1.95 -17.43 -20.17
CA GLY A 11 0.50 -17.73 -20.16
C GLY A 11 -0.29 -17.12 -19.02
N SER A 12 0.32 -16.24 -18.21
CA SER A 12 -0.39 -15.54 -17.14
C SER A 12 -1.47 -14.62 -17.72
N LYS A 13 -2.67 -14.65 -17.12
CA LYS A 13 -3.78 -13.74 -17.42
C LYS A 13 -4.23 -13.06 -16.14
N GLY A 14 -4.59 -11.79 -16.21
CA GLY A 14 -5.06 -11.00 -15.08
C GLY A 14 -6.41 -10.37 -15.38
N GLU A 15 -7.23 -10.26 -14.35
CA GLU A 15 -8.53 -9.57 -14.36
C GLU A 15 -8.51 -8.31 -13.49
N THR A 16 -7.32 -7.85 -13.09
CA THR A 16 -7.18 -6.77 -12.09
C THR A 16 -7.79 -5.46 -12.60
N ILE A 17 -7.72 -5.20 -13.90
CA ILE A 17 -8.28 -3.97 -14.48
C ILE A 17 -9.81 -4.02 -14.46
N GLU A 18 -10.40 -5.15 -14.85
CA GLU A 18 -11.84 -5.36 -14.85
C GLU A 18 -12.40 -5.28 -13.43
N GLN A 19 -11.72 -5.89 -12.47
CA GLN A 19 -12.08 -5.84 -11.05
C GLN A 19 -11.95 -4.42 -10.49
N ALA A 20 -10.88 -3.69 -10.81
CA ALA A 20 -10.70 -2.32 -10.36
C ALA A 20 -11.78 -1.37 -10.92
N ILE A 21 -12.10 -1.50 -12.21
CA ILE A 21 -13.19 -0.73 -12.84
C ILE A 21 -14.53 -1.06 -12.19
N LYS A 22 -14.79 -2.33 -11.88
CA LYS A 22 -16.02 -2.74 -11.20
C LYS A 22 -16.12 -2.10 -9.81
N PHE A 23 -15.05 -2.18 -9.01
CA PHE A 23 -15.05 -1.62 -7.65
C PHE A 23 -15.14 -0.09 -7.66
N ASP A 24 -14.50 0.57 -8.62
CA ASP A 24 -14.65 2.02 -8.83
C ASP A 24 -16.11 2.39 -9.13
N LYS A 25 -16.79 1.64 -10.00
CA LYS A 25 -18.21 1.86 -10.33
C LYS A 25 -19.12 1.72 -9.11
N GLU A 26 -18.77 0.85 -8.18
CA GLU A 26 -19.47 0.67 -6.90
C GLU A 26 -19.19 1.83 -5.91
N GLY A 27 -18.20 2.69 -6.19
CA GLY A 27 -17.83 3.81 -5.33
C GLY A 27 -16.62 3.53 -4.44
N GLY A 28 -15.95 2.40 -4.62
CA GLY A 28 -14.77 2.01 -3.87
C GLY A 28 -13.50 2.73 -4.31
N ILE A 29 -12.49 2.68 -3.44
CA ILE A 29 -11.14 3.20 -3.70
C ILE A 29 -10.23 2.04 -4.10
N ASN A 30 -9.57 2.14 -5.26
CA ASN A 30 -8.67 1.10 -5.73
C ASN A 30 -7.22 1.37 -5.29
N ALA A 31 -6.62 0.42 -4.59
CA ALA A 31 -5.18 0.34 -4.36
C ALA A 31 -4.61 -0.82 -5.21
N LEU A 32 -3.62 -0.53 -6.05
CA LEU A 32 -2.89 -1.59 -6.76
C LEU A 32 -1.46 -1.69 -6.22
N VAL A 33 -0.91 -2.89 -6.34
CA VAL A 33 0.49 -3.20 -6.10
C VAL A 33 1.02 -3.96 -7.31
N TRP A 34 2.30 -3.78 -7.62
CA TRP A 34 2.94 -4.49 -8.70
C TRP A 34 4.10 -5.34 -8.20
N HIS A 35 3.89 -6.65 -8.15
CA HIS A 35 4.95 -7.63 -7.96
C HIS A 35 5.68 -7.86 -9.30
N CYS A 36 6.69 -7.03 -9.58
CA CYS A 36 7.50 -7.12 -10.80
C CYS A 36 8.42 -8.35 -10.78
N SER A 37 8.25 -9.27 -11.73
CA SER A 37 9.14 -10.42 -11.94
C SER A 37 10.27 -10.05 -12.91
N SER A 38 11.43 -9.67 -12.33
CA SER A 38 12.80 -9.53 -12.87
C SER A 38 13.10 -8.84 -14.21
N VAL A 39 12.12 -8.56 -15.08
CA VAL A 39 12.28 -7.75 -16.30
C VAL A 39 10.97 -7.01 -16.59
N CYS A 40 10.88 -5.77 -16.16
CA CYS A 40 9.70 -4.94 -16.40
C CYS A 40 9.88 -4.07 -17.66
N ARG A 41 9.48 -4.59 -18.83
CA ARG A 41 9.07 -3.71 -19.95
C ARG A 41 7.73 -3.11 -19.56
N MET A 42 7.74 -1.89 -19.01
CA MET A 42 6.53 -1.19 -18.56
C MET A 42 5.59 -0.93 -19.74
N GLN A 43 4.41 -1.54 -19.69
CA GLN A 43 3.22 -1.07 -20.38
C GLN A 43 2.33 -0.32 -19.38
N THR A 44 1.72 0.77 -19.81
CA THR A 44 0.94 1.72 -19.02
C THR A 44 -0.37 1.13 -18.49
N PHE A 45 -0.69 1.39 -17.22
CA PHE A 45 -2.01 1.12 -16.63
C PHE A 45 -2.67 2.42 -16.16
N ARG A 46 -4.00 2.51 -16.28
CA ARG A 46 -4.83 3.61 -15.76
C ARG A 46 -5.30 3.26 -14.35
N PHE A 47 -5.23 4.26 -13.45
CA PHE A 47 -5.65 4.27 -12.05
C PHE A 47 -4.93 3.23 -11.17
N SER A 48 -3.89 3.65 -10.45
CA SER A 48 -3.24 2.78 -9.47
C SER A 48 -2.21 3.50 -8.60
N SER A 49 -2.23 3.25 -7.29
CA SER A 49 -1.01 3.32 -6.48
C SER A 49 0.06 2.40 -7.08
N ALA A 50 1.29 2.89 -7.19
CA ALA A 50 2.43 2.06 -7.60
C ALA A 50 3.31 1.82 -6.38
N ARG A 51 3.38 0.56 -5.94
CA ARG A 51 4.22 0.14 -4.83
C ARG A 51 5.44 -0.60 -5.36
N PHE A 52 6.63 -0.11 -5.00
CA PHE A 52 7.90 -0.79 -5.20
C PHE A 52 8.44 -1.22 -3.83
N THR A 53 8.61 -2.52 -3.62
CA THR A 53 9.19 -3.06 -2.39
C THR A 53 10.69 -3.31 -2.59
N SER A 54 11.52 -2.75 -1.72
CA SER A 54 12.93 -3.15 -1.60
C SER A 54 13.00 -4.41 -0.75
N ARG A 55 13.40 -5.55 -1.32
CA ARG A 55 13.77 -6.72 -0.53
C ARG A 55 15.18 -6.47 0.03
N LYS A 56 15.36 -6.48 1.36
CA LYS A 56 16.69 -6.38 1.99
C LYS A 56 17.56 -7.52 1.43
N VAL A 57 18.73 -7.19 0.91
CA VAL A 57 19.82 -8.15 0.67
C VAL A 57 20.85 -7.87 1.75
N ASP A 58 20.93 -8.77 2.70
CA ASP A 58 21.77 -8.78 3.88
C ASP A 58 23.26 -8.81 3.48
N GLY A 59 23.98 -7.74 3.84
CA GLY A 59 25.42 -7.59 3.62
C GLY A 59 25.89 -6.14 3.80
N SER A 60 26.77 -5.91 4.77
CA SER A 60 27.23 -4.59 5.27
C SER A 60 28.03 -3.70 4.29
N GLY A 61 28.06 -4.06 3.00
CA GLY A 61 28.57 -3.22 1.90
C GLY A 61 27.68 -3.22 0.64
N GLY A 62 26.57 -3.96 0.65
CA GLY A 62 25.61 -4.08 -0.48
C GLY A 62 24.44 -3.09 -0.40
N GLU A 63 24.10 -2.60 0.79
CA GLU A 63 22.93 -1.73 1.00
C GLU A 63 23.01 -0.40 0.24
N LEU A 64 24.13 0.33 0.33
CA LEU A 64 24.32 1.60 -0.40
C LEU A 64 24.30 1.39 -1.93
N LYS A 65 24.78 0.24 -2.41
CA LYS A 65 24.78 -0.11 -3.83
C LYS A 65 23.38 -0.44 -4.36
N ALA A 66 22.45 -0.88 -3.51
CA ALA A 66 21.09 -1.22 -3.90
C ALA A 66 20.10 -0.03 -3.76
N GLN A 67 20.37 0.90 -2.84
CA GLN A 67 19.55 2.12 -2.63
C GLN A 67 19.52 3.05 -3.84
N LEU A 68 20.70 3.35 -4.41
CA LEU A 68 20.81 4.26 -5.56
C LEU A 68 20.07 3.72 -6.80
N PRO A 69 20.19 2.43 -7.18
CA PRO A 69 19.36 1.82 -8.21
C PRO A 69 17.86 1.89 -7.92
N PHE A 70 17.44 1.71 -6.67
CA PHE A 70 16.01 1.81 -6.32
C PHE A 70 15.46 3.21 -6.57
N LYS A 71 16.12 4.25 -6.04
CA LYS A 71 15.66 5.64 -6.23
C LYS A 71 15.66 6.02 -7.71
N LYS A 72 16.67 5.61 -8.47
CA LYS A 72 16.70 5.80 -9.93
C LYS A 72 15.57 5.08 -10.64
N LEU A 73 15.24 3.85 -10.22
CA LEU A 73 14.11 3.12 -10.79
C LEU A 73 12.78 3.82 -10.49
N TRP A 74 12.59 4.29 -9.25
CA TRP A 74 11.43 5.09 -8.86
C TRP A 74 11.29 6.33 -9.76
N ASP A 75 12.39 7.08 -9.96
CA ASP A 75 12.40 8.26 -10.83
C ASP A 75 12.02 7.93 -12.27
N ILE A 76 12.56 6.84 -12.83
CA ILE A 76 12.21 6.38 -14.18
C ILE A 76 10.72 6.04 -14.27
N VAL A 77 10.18 5.34 -13.27
CA VAL A 77 8.76 4.97 -13.28
C VAL A 77 7.87 6.19 -13.13
N TYR A 78 8.20 7.08 -12.21
CA TYR A 78 7.50 8.33 -11.98
C TYR A 78 7.46 9.19 -13.24
N ASP A 79 8.63 9.46 -13.84
CA ASP A 79 8.75 10.26 -15.07
C ASP A 79 8.03 9.61 -16.26
N ARG A 80 8.17 8.29 -16.41
CA ARG A 80 7.53 7.57 -17.50
C ARG A 80 6.01 7.64 -17.39
N ILE A 81 5.45 7.44 -16.20
CA ILE A 81 4.00 7.45 -15.99
C ILE A 81 3.45 8.88 -16.09
N THR A 82 4.02 9.83 -15.34
CA THR A 82 3.46 11.19 -15.21
C THR A 82 3.78 12.06 -16.43
N ARG A 83 5.04 12.09 -16.89
CA ARG A 83 5.47 12.98 -17.97
C ARG A 83 5.39 12.33 -19.35
N VAL A 84 5.92 11.12 -19.52
CA VAL A 84 5.97 10.48 -20.86
C VAL A 84 4.60 9.97 -21.29
N HIS A 85 3.88 9.30 -20.39
CA HIS A 85 2.55 8.76 -20.67
C HIS A 85 1.41 9.69 -20.27
N ASN A 86 1.71 10.82 -19.63
CA ASN A 86 0.75 11.86 -19.27
C ASN A 86 -0.42 11.33 -18.39
N ILE A 87 -0.11 10.45 -17.45
CA ILE A 87 -1.06 9.82 -16.53
C ILE A 87 -0.99 10.54 -15.18
N HIS A 88 -2.06 11.27 -14.84
CA HIS A 88 -2.12 12.16 -13.66
C HIS A 88 -3.22 11.76 -12.65
N ASN A 89 -3.80 10.59 -12.83
CA ASN A 89 -4.86 10.04 -11.98
C ASN A 89 -4.32 8.98 -11.02
N ILE A 90 -3.08 9.18 -10.54
CA ILE A 90 -2.34 8.27 -9.67
C ILE A 90 -1.98 9.01 -8.39
N VAL A 91 -2.25 8.37 -7.27
CA VAL A 91 -1.70 8.74 -5.95
C VAL A 91 -0.51 7.82 -5.68
N TRP A 92 0.67 8.39 -5.47
CA TRP A 92 1.92 7.66 -5.26
C TRP A 92 2.07 7.21 -3.82
N VAL A 93 2.15 5.89 -3.62
CA VAL A 93 2.23 5.27 -2.29
C VAL A 93 3.64 4.69 -2.07
N CYS A 94 4.38 5.24 -1.11
CA CYS A 94 5.75 4.82 -0.82
C CYS A 94 5.80 3.95 0.43
N ASN A 95 6.19 2.69 0.25
CA ASN A 95 6.13 1.71 1.33
C ASN A 95 7.48 1.52 2.04
N THR A 96 7.93 2.53 2.77
CA THR A 96 9.16 2.47 3.57
C THR A 96 9.21 3.58 4.62
N ALA A 97 9.68 3.25 5.81
CA ALA A 97 10.10 4.23 6.82
C ALA A 97 11.60 4.53 6.79
N ASP A 98 12.39 3.78 6.03
CA ASP A 98 13.83 4.00 5.93
C ASP A 98 14.13 5.11 4.90
N SER A 99 14.61 6.26 5.40
CA SER A 99 15.03 7.41 4.61
C SER A 99 16.00 7.08 3.47
N LYS A 100 16.79 6.01 3.61
CA LYS A 100 17.71 5.52 2.58
C LYS A 100 16.98 5.04 1.33
N TRP A 101 15.75 4.55 1.47
CA TRP A 101 14.91 4.04 0.39
C TRP A 101 13.76 4.99 0.04
N TYR A 102 13.45 5.94 0.92
CA TYR A 102 12.38 6.91 0.67
C TYR A 102 12.67 7.81 -0.55
N PRO A 103 11.80 7.83 -1.58
CA PRO A 103 12.05 8.56 -2.83
C PRO A 103 12.01 10.09 -2.68
N GLY A 104 11.38 10.58 -1.61
CA GLY A 104 11.19 12.02 -1.35
C GLY A 104 9.72 12.42 -1.38
N ASN A 105 9.40 13.46 -0.60
CA ASN A 105 8.04 14.00 -0.51
C ASN A 105 7.51 14.49 -1.87
N ASP A 106 8.38 14.97 -2.77
CA ASP A 106 8.03 15.42 -4.13
C ASP A 106 7.48 14.32 -5.04
N LYS A 107 7.73 13.05 -4.71
CA LYS A 107 7.28 11.88 -5.49
C LYS A 107 6.50 10.88 -4.65
N CYS A 108 6.02 11.32 -3.48
CA CYS A 108 5.30 10.49 -2.54
C CYS A 108 4.08 11.24 -2.02
N ASP A 109 2.88 10.70 -2.20
CA ASP A 109 1.65 11.30 -1.72
C ASP A 109 1.20 10.68 -0.39
N ILE A 110 1.32 9.35 -0.27
CA ILE A 110 1.03 8.59 0.93
C ILE A 110 2.26 7.75 1.31
N ALA A 111 2.70 7.83 2.56
CA ALA A 111 3.75 6.98 3.08
C ALA A 111 3.16 5.83 3.89
N THR A 112 3.67 4.62 3.66
CA THR A 112 3.10 3.42 4.24
C THR A 112 4.17 2.46 4.73
N ILE A 113 3.73 1.53 5.56
CA ILE A 113 4.50 0.35 5.96
C ILE A 113 3.58 -0.87 5.93
N ASP A 114 4.20 -2.04 5.76
CA ASP A 114 3.54 -3.32 5.95
C ASP A 114 3.85 -3.83 7.35
N TYR A 115 2.85 -4.36 8.04
CA TYR A 115 3.05 -4.91 9.36
C TYR A 115 2.33 -6.24 9.58
N TYR A 116 3.14 -7.28 9.80
CA TYR A 116 2.68 -8.64 10.08
C TYR A 116 3.17 -9.04 11.48
N GLY A 117 2.44 -8.58 12.49
CA GLY A 117 2.65 -8.94 13.90
C GLY A 117 2.10 -10.32 14.24
N ASN A 118 2.04 -10.60 15.55
CA ASN A 118 1.42 -11.82 16.07
C ASN A 118 -0.08 -11.87 15.72
N ALA A 119 -0.59 -13.07 15.45
CA ALA A 119 -2.01 -13.25 15.15
C ALA A 119 -2.90 -12.78 16.31
N GLY A 120 -3.85 -11.90 16.03
CA GLY A 120 -4.77 -11.32 17.01
C GLY A 120 -4.21 -10.12 17.78
N ASP A 121 -3.00 -9.66 17.44
CA ASP A 121 -2.46 -8.40 17.97
C ASP A 121 -3.06 -7.22 17.20
N HIS A 122 -3.98 -6.52 17.86
CA HIS A 122 -4.71 -5.38 17.30
C HIS A 122 -4.18 -4.03 17.83
N GLY A 123 -2.91 -3.96 18.27
CA GLY A 123 -2.28 -2.72 18.71
C GLY A 123 -2.29 -1.62 17.65
N ALA A 124 -2.28 -0.35 18.06
CA ALA A 124 -2.44 0.80 17.16
C ALA A 124 -1.18 1.18 16.37
N LEU A 125 -0.04 0.54 16.65
CA LEU A 125 1.24 0.68 15.92
C LEU A 125 1.83 2.09 15.96
N GLU A 126 1.85 2.73 17.14
CA GLU A 126 2.44 4.08 17.36
C GLU A 126 3.87 4.20 16.82
N ASP A 127 4.72 3.21 17.13
CA ASP A 127 6.12 3.17 16.72
C ASP A 127 6.27 3.23 15.19
N LYS A 128 5.42 2.51 14.47
CA LYS A 128 5.37 2.51 13.00
C LYS A 128 4.83 3.81 12.44
N PHE A 129 3.86 4.43 13.13
CA PHE A 129 3.34 5.74 12.75
C PHE A 129 4.44 6.81 12.91
N ASP A 130 5.21 6.77 14.00
CA ASP A 130 6.33 7.68 14.26
C ASP A 130 7.48 7.53 13.27
N GLU A 131 7.83 6.29 12.94
CA GLU A 131 8.79 5.98 11.88
C GLU A 131 8.43 6.69 10.56
N LEU A 132 7.15 6.64 10.16
CA LEU A 132 6.68 7.31 8.96
C LEU A 132 6.56 8.84 9.12
N ARG A 133 6.13 9.33 10.29
CA ARG A 133 6.16 10.79 10.59
C ARG A 133 7.57 11.34 10.44
N ASN A 134 8.58 10.62 10.94
CA ASN A 134 9.96 11.04 10.91
C ASN A 134 10.52 11.08 9.48
N VAL A 135 10.29 10.04 8.67
CA VAL A 135 10.83 10.00 7.30
C VAL A 135 10.17 11.04 6.38
N THR A 136 8.87 11.28 6.57
CA THR A 136 8.09 12.23 5.77
C THR A 136 8.14 13.66 6.30
N LYS A 137 8.73 13.85 7.49
CA LYS A 137 8.68 15.11 8.26
C LYS A 137 7.25 15.58 8.53
N SER A 138 6.33 14.63 8.71
CA SER A 138 4.89 14.86 8.92
C SER A 138 4.20 15.64 7.80
N GLU A 139 4.76 15.65 6.59
CA GLU A 139 4.18 16.35 5.44
C GLU A 139 3.30 15.45 4.56
N ARG A 140 3.15 14.17 4.89
CA ARG A 140 2.43 13.18 4.06
C ARG A 140 1.40 12.41 4.86
N VAL A 141 0.40 11.91 4.14
CA VAL A 141 -0.63 11.01 4.68
C VAL A 141 0.03 9.68 5.03
N LEU A 142 -0.33 9.11 6.19
CA LEU A 142 0.24 7.87 6.70
C LEU A 142 -0.80 6.76 6.70
N ALA A 143 -0.43 5.58 6.19
CA ALA A 143 -1.33 4.42 6.14
C ALA A 143 -0.57 3.10 6.29
N LEU A 144 -1.30 2.01 6.44
CA LEU A 144 -0.75 0.65 6.50
C LEU A 144 -1.10 -0.07 5.19
N ALA A 145 -0.11 -0.24 4.31
CA ALA A 145 -0.36 -0.80 2.99
C ALA A 145 -0.73 -2.28 3.02
N GLU A 146 -0.20 -3.02 4.00
CA GLU A 146 -0.61 -4.38 4.31
C GLU A 146 -0.56 -4.62 5.82
N VAL A 147 -1.54 -5.34 6.34
CA VAL A 147 -1.53 -5.82 7.72
C VAL A 147 -1.93 -7.28 7.80
N GLY A 148 -1.36 -7.99 8.77
CA GLY A 148 -1.89 -9.27 9.19
C GLY A 148 -3.15 -9.09 10.04
N SER A 149 -2.96 -8.56 11.25
CA SER A 149 -4.05 -8.18 12.16
C SER A 149 -4.35 -6.69 12.04
N ILE A 150 -5.63 -6.34 11.89
CA ILE A 150 -6.08 -4.95 11.72
C ILE A 150 -5.91 -4.19 13.05
N PRO A 151 -5.28 -3.01 13.07
CA PRO A 151 -5.20 -2.19 14.28
C PRO A 151 -6.59 -1.77 14.77
N ASP A 152 -6.87 -1.89 16.06
CA ASP A 152 -8.16 -1.56 16.64
C ASP A 152 -8.49 -0.06 16.43
N PRO A 153 -9.61 0.30 15.78
CA PRO A 153 -9.98 1.69 15.52
C PRO A 153 -10.26 2.52 16.79
N GLU A 154 -10.68 1.90 17.91
CA GLU A 154 -10.83 2.60 19.18
C GLU A 154 -9.48 2.87 19.84
N LEU A 155 -8.50 1.96 19.72
CA LEU A 155 -7.13 2.21 20.20
C LEU A 155 -6.47 3.32 19.39
N GLN A 156 -6.59 3.28 18.05
CA GLN A 156 -6.13 4.35 17.17
C GLN A 156 -6.71 5.72 17.57
N ALA A 157 -8.01 5.77 17.87
CA ALA A 157 -8.67 7.00 18.31
C ALA A 157 -8.18 7.46 19.70
N LYS A 158 -7.99 6.53 20.63
CA LYS A 158 -7.51 6.79 21.99
C LYS A 158 -6.07 7.33 22.00
N GLU A 159 -5.23 6.80 21.12
CA GLU A 159 -3.81 7.15 21.01
C GLU A 159 -3.55 8.28 20.02
N ASN A 160 -4.60 8.79 19.36
CA ASN A 160 -4.53 9.83 18.33
C ASN A 160 -3.58 9.45 17.17
N LEU A 161 -3.76 8.23 16.66
CA LEU A 161 -3.01 7.65 15.54
C LEU A 161 -3.94 7.50 14.32
N PRO A 162 -4.11 8.56 13.52
CA PRO A 162 -5.06 8.58 12.41
C PRO A 162 -4.48 7.89 11.17
N TRP A 163 -4.35 6.56 11.20
CA TRP A 163 -4.04 5.80 9.98
C TRP A 163 -5.12 6.07 8.91
N ALA A 164 -4.71 6.53 7.72
CA ALA A 164 -5.66 6.90 6.68
C ALA A 164 -6.40 5.68 6.09
N TYR A 165 -5.70 4.55 6.00
CA TYR A 165 -6.28 3.25 5.71
C TYR A 165 -5.37 2.14 6.23
N TRP A 166 -5.93 0.93 6.31
CA TRP A 166 -5.19 -0.32 6.39
C TRP A 166 -5.70 -1.27 5.31
N MET A 167 -4.93 -2.30 4.96
CA MET A 167 -5.40 -3.38 4.09
C MET A 167 -4.99 -4.72 4.68
N ALA A 168 -5.96 -5.45 5.25
CA ALA A 168 -5.70 -6.81 5.69
C ALA A 168 -5.35 -7.68 4.48
N TRP A 169 -4.28 -8.47 4.59
CA TRP A 169 -3.92 -9.39 3.53
C TRP A 169 -4.98 -10.49 3.35
N ASN A 170 -4.89 -11.23 2.26
CA ASN A 170 -5.90 -12.21 1.91
C ASN A 170 -5.75 -13.51 2.72
N ASP A 171 -6.57 -14.51 2.38
CA ASP A 171 -6.44 -15.88 2.88
C ASP A 171 -6.42 -16.00 4.42
N GLU A 172 -5.36 -16.52 5.02
CA GLU A 172 -5.29 -16.77 6.47
C GLU A 172 -5.52 -15.50 7.31
N PHE A 173 -5.18 -14.33 6.80
CA PHE A 173 -5.32 -13.09 7.55
C PHE A 173 -6.78 -12.65 7.71
N ILE A 174 -7.69 -13.08 6.83
CA ILE A 174 -9.10 -12.68 6.88
C ILE A 174 -10.10 -13.84 6.99
N LYS A 175 -9.70 -15.07 6.62
CA LYS A 175 -10.63 -16.21 6.50
C LYS A 175 -10.65 -17.15 7.71
N ASP A 176 -9.52 -17.34 8.38
CA ASP A 176 -9.40 -18.42 9.39
C ASP A 176 -9.76 -17.97 10.82
N GLY A 177 -9.90 -16.66 11.04
CA GLY A 177 -10.28 -16.08 12.32
C GLY A 177 -9.14 -15.95 13.35
N LYS A 178 -7.91 -16.35 13.01
CA LYS A 178 -6.75 -16.28 13.94
C LYS A 178 -6.16 -14.88 14.01
N HIS A 179 -5.98 -14.23 12.85
CA HIS A 179 -5.46 -12.86 12.80
C HIS A 179 -6.54 -11.83 13.11
N ASN A 180 -7.73 -12.04 12.56
CA ASN A 180 -8.87 -11.16 12.75
C ASN A 180 -10.10 -12.05 12.99
N SER A 181 -10.53 -12.15 14.25
CA SER A 181 -11.71 -12.95 14.60
C SER A 181 -12.96 -12.40 13.91
N GLN A 182 -13.95 -13.25 13.64
CA GLN A 182 -15.21 -12.79 13.02
C GLN A 182 -15.91 -11.71 13.86
N GLN A 183 -15.83 -11.80 15.18
CA GLN A 183 -16.41 -10.80 16.08
C GLN A 183 -15.66 -9.47 15.95
N PHE A 184 -14.33 -9.51 16.00
CA PHE A 184 -13.50 -8.31 15.83
C PHE A 184 -13.74 -7.62 14.46
N LEU A 185 -13.87 -8.39 13.38
CA LEU A 185 -14.19 -7.84 12.06
C LEU A 185 -15.55 -7.15 12.06
N LYS A 186 -16.59 -7.77 12.64
CA LYS A 186 -17.91 -7.15 12.76
C LYS A 186 -17.84 -5.86 13.56
N ASP A 187 -17.14 -5.85 14.68
CA ASP A 187 -17.03 -4.67 15.53
C ASP A 187 -16.26 -3.55 14.83
N THR A 188 -15.18 -3.90 14.12
CA THR A 188 -14.36 -2.96 13.33
C THR A 188 -15.16 -2.32 12.20
N TYR A 189 -15.83 -3.11 11.36
CA TYR A 189 -16.57 -2.59 10.20
C TYR A 189 -17.91 -1.92 10.58
N ASN A 190 -18.42 -2.14 11.79
CA ASN A 190 -19.56 -1.39 12.35
C ASN A 190 -19.12 -0.15 13.15
N ASN A 191 -17.80 0.07 13.31
CA ASN A 191 -17.30 1.22 14.05
C ASN A 191 -17.55 2.51 13.25
N LYS A 192 -18.16 3.52 13.88
CA LYS A 192 -18.44 4.83 13.27
C LYS A 192 -17.22 5.61 12.76
N ARG A 193 -16.01 5.22 13.15
CA ARG A 193 -14.74 5.83 12.70
C ARG A 193 -14.13 5.11 11.50
N VAL A 194 -14.65 3.95 11.13
CA VAL A 194 -14.19 3.18 9.98
C VAL A 194 -15.11 3.48 8.80
N VAL A 195 -14.54 3.96 7.70
CA VAL A 195 -15.27 4.19 6.45
C VAL A 195 -15.38 2.88 5.70
N THR A 196 -16.60 2.51 5.32
CA THR A 196 -16.91 1.31 4.54
C THR A 196 -17.64 1.70 3.26
N LEU A 197 -17.68 0.78 2.27
CA LEU A 197 -18.36 1.02 1.00
C LEU A 197 -19.84 1.38 1.19
N ASP A 198 -20.51 0.71 2.12
CA ASP A 198 -21.92 0.90 2.44
C ASP A 198 -22.17 2.05 3.46
N GLY A 199 -21.11 2.74 3.88
CA GLY A 199 -21.13 3.80 4.90
C GLY A 199 -21.51 5.21 4.42
N THR A 200 -21.48 6.19 5.34
CA THR A 200 -22.15 7.50 5.23
C THR A 200 -21.56 8.52 4.26
N THR A 201 -20.41 8.26 3.62
CA THR A 201 -19.78 9.23 2.71
C THR A 201 -19.41 8.54 1.41
N LYS A 202 -20.22 8.76 0.35
CA LYS A 202 -19.78 8.45 -1.01
C LYS A 202 -18.64 9.40 -1.34
N VAL A 203 -17.46 8.88 -1.65
CA VAL A 203 -16.25 9.67 -1.99
C VAL A 203 -16.34 10.26 -3.42
N LYS A 204 -17.54 10.38 -3.98
CA LYS A 204 -17.77 10.94 -5.32
C LYS A 204 -18.48 12.29 -5.21
N ASN A 205 -17.87 13.31 -5.82
CA ASN A 205 -18.55 14.56 -6.16
C ASN A 205 -19.66 14.29 -7.19
#